data_AF-A0A167M212-F1
#
_entry.id   AF-A0A167M212-F1
#
_cell.length_a   1.000
_cell.length_b   1.000
_cell.length_c   1.000
_cell.angle_alpha   90.00
_cell.angle_beta   90.00
_cell.angle_gamma   90.00
#
_symmetry.space_group_name_H-M   'P 1'
#
loop_
_entity.id
_entity.type
_entity.pdbx_description
1 polymer ?
#
loop_
_entity_poly.entity_id
_entity_poly.type
_entity_poly.pdbx_seq_one_letter_code
_entity_poly.pdbx_strand_id
1 'polypeptide(L)'
;MGGGDLNLKKSWHPSTFKNQERVWKEERKHSDEQRKIEQMKKELAEERQLQELQQLQEQAGGRSRSDKLDWMYAAPNQGSNKAGGSDMEEFLLGKKNVDEILRNRGNGESLASSNDDRFALSNANANTERDIQAKIREDPLLMIKRREQQALRAIVDNPLRMKELKKEKKSKKSKKDITSDRHRQHKRHSSDKHSNERRDRSKEKSKHTYERNTRR
;
A
#
# COMPACT_ATOMS: atom_id res chain seq x y z
N MET A 1 12.82 -11.27 55.92
CA MET A 1 13.30 -10.04 55.27
C MET A 1 12.57 -9.89 53.94
N GLY A 2 11.95 -8.74 53.65
CA GLY A 2 11.09 -8.56 52.46
C GLY A 2 10.95 -7.11 52.02
N GLY A 3 12.04 -6.34 52.10
CA GLY A 3 12.07 -4.92 51.75
C GLY A 3 12.29 -4.69 50.25
N GLY A 4 11.26 -4.96 49.44
CA GLY A 4 11.25 -4.47 48.05
C GLY A 4 10.93 -2.97 48.03
N ASP A 5 11.71 -2.18 47.29
CA ASP A 5 11.55 -0.72 47.23
C ASP A 5 10.11 -0.31 46.89
N LEU A 6 9.51 0.49 47.78
CA LEU A 6 8.14 0.97 47.71
C LEU A 6 7.92 1.87 46.47
N ASN A 7 8.97 2.51 45.96
CA ASN A 7 8.88 3.39 44.81
C ASN A 7 8.56 2.64 43.51
N LEU A 8 9.00 1.39 43.35
CA LEU A 8 8.63 0.55 42.20
C LEU A 8 7.13 0.21 42.15
N LYS A 9 6.39 0.40 43.24
CA LYS A 9 4.92 0.27 43.28
C LYS A 9 4.21 1.57 42.87
N LYS A 10 4.94 2.67 42.65
CA LYS A 10 4.38 3.98 42.27
C LYS A 10 4.31 4.12 40.75
N SER A 11 3.20 4.66 40.27
CA SER A 11 2.93 4.85 38.84
C SER A 11 3.83 5.88 38.15
N TRP A 12 4.42 6.80 38.91
CA TRP A 12 5.32 7.84 38.40
C TRP A 12 6.79 7.41 38.33
N HIS A 13 7.18 6.30 38.95
CA HIS A 13 8.59 5.91 39.05
C HIS A 13 9.15 5.50 37.67
N PRO A 14 10.29 6.04 37.21
CA PRO A 14 10.78 5.84 35.84
C PRO A 14 11.16 4.38 35.57
N SER A 15 11.74 3.69 36.56
CA SER A 15 12.16 2.28 36.44
C SER A 15 11.01 1.27 36.43
N THR A 16 9.75 1.72 36.51
CA THR A 16 8.58 0.85 36.37
C THR A 16 8.44 0.44 34.90
N PHE A 17 8.31 -0.85 34.60
CA PHE A 17 8.22 -1.39 33.23
C PHE A 17 7.25 -0.62 32.30
N LYS A 18 6.09 -0.17 32.82
CA LYS A 18 5.12 0.63 32.06
C LYS A 18 5.64 2.00 31.60
N ASN A 19 6.53 2.61 32.37
CA ASN A 19 7.14 3.90 32.05
C ASN A 19 8.35 3.72 31.14
N GLN A 20 9.17 2.69 31.37
CA GLN A 20 10.20 2.27 30.42
C GLN A 20 9.62 1.98 29.03
N GLU A 21 8.47 1.30 28.96
CA GLU A 21 7.78 1.01 27.69
C GLU A 21 7.24 2.29 27.01
N ARG A 22 6.83 3.32 27.77
CA ARG A 22 6.41 4.62 27.24
C ARG A 22 7.60 5.39 26.67
N VAL A 23 8.65 5.56 27.46
CA VAL A 23 9.90 6.22 27.06
C VAL A 23 10.45 5.55 25.80
N TRP A 24 10.57 4.22 25.77
CA TRP A 24 11.04 3.49 24.59
C TRP A 24 10.17 3.71 23.34
N LYS A 25 8.84 3.84 23.48
CA LYS A 25 7.95 4.16 22.35
C LYS A 25 8.13 5.59 21.86
N GLU A 26 8.39 6.53 22.76
CA GLU A 26 8.61 7.94 22.45
C GLU A 26 10.00 8.16 21.81
N GLU A 27 11.05 7.60 22.40
CA GLU A 27 12.41 7.54 21.82
C GLU A 27 12.41 6.93 20.41
N ARG A 28 11.64 5.84 20.21
CA ARG A 28 11.54 5.19 18.90
C ARG A 28 10.82 6.06 17.87
N LYS A 29 9.71 6.70 18.23
CA LYS A 29 9.02 7.66 17.34
C LYS A 29 9.95 8.81 16.97
N HIS A 30 10.61 9.39 17.97
CA HIS A 30 11.56 10.48 17.77
C HIS A 30 12.73 10.06 16.86
N SER A 31 13.26 8.84 16.99
CA SER A 31 14.29 8.31 16.08
C SER A 31 13.78 8.15 14.64
N ASP A 32 12.54 7.70 14.44
CA ASP A 32 11.95 7.58 13.10
C ASP A 32 11.61 8.96 12.49
N GLU A 33 11.20 9.94 13.30
CA GLU A 33 11.03 11.35 12.91
C GLU A 33 12.36 12.01 12.54
N GLN A 34 13.41 11.84 13.36
CA GLN A 34 14.76 12.33 13.08
C GLN A 34 15.30 11.77 11.76
N ARG A 35 15.15 10.47 11.50
CA ARG A 35 15.53 9.85 10.22
C ARG A 35 14.80 10.47 9.03
N LYS A 36 13.51 10.80 9.16
CA LYS A 36 12.78 11.46 8.08
C LYS A 36 13.27 12.89 7.87
N ILE A 37 13.58 13.63 8.95
CA ILE A 37 14.18 14.97 8.87
C ILE A 37 15.56 14.92 8.22
N GLU A 38 16.40 13.94 8.57
CA GLU A 38 17.71 13.70 7.95
C GLU A 38 17.60 13.39 6.46
N GLN A 39 16.62 12.57 6.05
CA GLN A 39 16.32 12.32 4.64
C GLN A 39 15.96 13.62 3.91
N MET A 40 15.01 14.42 4.42
CA MET A 40 14.61 15.69 3.80
C MET A 40 15.78 16.68 3.72
N LYS A 41 16.65 16.72 4.74
CA LYS A 41 17.85 17.56 4.75
C LYS A 41 18.88 17.11 3.70
N LYS A 42 19.00 15.80 3.46
CA LYS A 42 19.86 15.24 2.41
C LYS A 42 19.32 15.57 1.02
N GLU A 43 18.02 15.40 0.80
CA GLU A 43 17.34 15.79 -0.44
C GLU A 43 17.56 17.28 -0.74
N LEU A 44 17.34 18.17 0.24
CA LEU A 44 17.59 19.61 0.10
C LEU A 44 19.08 19.97 -0.16
N ALA A 45 20.01 19.19 0.40
CA ALA A 45 21.44 19.38 0.16
C ALA A 45 21.85 18.94 -1.27
N GLU A 46 21.26 17.85 -1.77
CA GLU A 46 21.44 17.38 -3.15
C GLU A 46 20.84 18.36 -4.16
N GLU A 47 19.64 18.89 -3.91
CA GLU A 47 19.03 19.97 -4.71
C GLU A 47 19.92 21.22 -4.75
N ARG A 48 20.47 21.64 -3.61
CA ARG A 48 21.38 22.80 -3.54
C ARG A 48 22.68 22.56 -4.30
N GLN A 49 23.25 21.36 -4.25
CA GLN A 49 24.45 21.00 -5.01
C GLN A 49 24.19 21.01 -6.52
N LEU A 50 23.03 20.53 -6.97
CA LEU A 50 22.61 20.62 -8.36
C LEU A 50 22.43 22.08 -8.81
N GLN A 51 21.81 22.92 -7.98
CA GLN A 51 21.66 24.35 -8.27
C GLN A 51 23.00 25.09 -8.35
N GLU A 52 23.96 24.77 -7.47
CA GLU A 52 25.32 25.33 -7.49
C GLU A 52 26.08 24.92 -8.77
N LEU A 53 25.98 23.65 -9.17
CA LEU A 53 26.57 23.17 -10.43
C LEU A 53 25.93 23.82 -11.66
N GLN A 54 24.60 24.00 -11.67
CA GLN A 54 23.91 24.73 -12.74
C GLN A 54 24.36 26.19 -12.78
N GLN A 55 24.43 26.88 -11.64
CA GLN A 55 24.89 28.26 -11.58
C GLN A 55 26.34 28.40 -12.09
N LEU A 56 27.22 27.46 -11.75
CA LEU A 56 28.59 27.42 -12.28
C LEU A 56 28.62 27.18 -13.80
N GLN A 57 27.75 26.31 -14.32
CA GLN A 57 27.61 26.06 -15.76
C GLN A 57 27.11 27.31 -16.50
N GLU A 58 26.16 28.06 -15.92
CA GLU A 58 25.67 29.32 -16.48
C GLU A 58 26.76 30.40 -16.47
N GLN A 59 27.53 30.53 -15.37
CA GLN A 59 28.68 31.43 -15.29
C GLN A 59 29.78 31.08 -16.32
N ALA A 60 29.97 29.79 -16.63
CA ALA A 60 30.90 29.32 -17.66
C ALA A 60 30.40 29.54 -19.11
N GLY A 61 29.24 30.18 -19.31
CA GLY A 61 28.67 30.47 -20.64
C GLY A 61 27.62 29.46 -21.13
N GLY A 62 27.11 28.60 -20.24
CA GLY A 62 25.97 27.73 -20.52
C GLY A 62 24.66 28.49 -20.75
N ARG A 63 23.66 27.81 -21.34
CA ARG A 63 22.32 28.38 -21.51
C ARG A 63 21.61 28.46 -20.15
N SER A 64 21.27 29.66 -19.71
CA SER A 64 20.51 29.86 -18.48
C SER A 64 19.08 29.32 -18.57
N ARG A 65 18.61 28.65 -17.50
CA ARG A 65 17.22 28.16 -17.39
C ARG A 65 16.43 29.05 -16.42
N SER A 66 15.14 29.26 -16.73
CA SER A 66 14.25 30.12 -15.93
C SER A 66 13.50 29.32 -14.85
N ASP A 67 14.17 29.07 -13.71
CA ASP A 67 13.64 28.29 -12.57
C ASP A 67 12.18 28.61 -12.19
N LYS A 68 11.79 29.89 -12.26
CA LYS A 68 10.47 30.40 -11.84
C LYS A 68 9.27 29.81 -12.60
N LEU A 69 9.50 29.27 -13.80
CA LEU A 69 8.47 28.74 -14.70
C LEU A 69 8.67 27.25 -15.01
N ASP A 70 9.81 26.66 -14.67
CA ASP A 70 10.12 25.25 -14.96
C ASP A 70 9.12 24.33 -14.23
N TRP A 71 8.73 24.61 -12.99
CA TRP A 71 7.68 23.84 -12.28
C TRP A 71 6.29 23.87 -12.96
N MET A 72 6.02 24.87 -13.81
CA MET A 72 4.75 25.03 -14.53
C MET A 72 4.79 24.40 -15.93
N TYR A 73 5.97 24.38 -16.57
CA TYR A 73 6.18 23.79 -17.90
C TYR A 73 6.84 22.40 -17.89
N ALA A 74 7.32 21.92 -16.74
CA ALA A 74 7.75 20.55 -16.49
C ALA A 74 6.56 19.58 -16.40
N ALA A 75 5.66 19.64 -17.39
CA ALA A 75 4.76 18.55 -17.66
C ALA A 75 5.61 17.29 -17.96
N PRO A 76 5.28 16.11 -17.41
CA PRO A 76 6.09 14.90 -17.57
C PRO A 76 6.26 14.45 -19.03
N ASN A 77 5.48 15.03 -19.95
CA ASN A 77 5.54 14.79 -21.40
C ASN A 77 6.28 15.88 -22.20
N GLN A 78 6.75 16.99 -21.61
CA GLN A 78 7.52 18.03 -22.35
C GLN A 78 9.04 17.81 -22.36
N GLY A 79 9.56 16.85 -21.59
CA GLY A 79 10.94 16.39 -21.71
C GLY A 79 11.26 15.76 -23.08
N SER A 80 10.23 15.33 -23.83
CA SER A 80 10.33 14.75 -25.18
C SER A 80 10.07 15.76 -26.29
N ASN A 81 10.60 16.99 -26.13
CA ASN A 81 10.50 18.14 -27.04
C ASN A 81 11.16 17.96 -28.44
N LYS A 82 11.18 16.73 -28.99
CA LYS A 82 11.62 16.39 -30.35
C LYS A 82 10.77 15.37 -31.10
N ALA A 83 9.73 14.76 -30.52
CA ALA A 83 9.00 13.68 -31.21
C ALA A 83 7.49 13.49 -30.91
N GLY A 84 6.88 14.21 -29.96
CA GLY A 84 5.48 13.92 -29.56
C GLY A 84 4.58 15.10 -29.19
N GLY A 85 5.06 16.35 -29.29
CA GLY A 85 4.29 17.53 -28.87
C GLY A 85 3.05 17.80 -29.72
N SER A 86 3.24 18.12 -31.01
CA SER A 86 2.14 18.56 -31.90
C SER A 86 1.03 17.50 -32.05
N ASP A 87 1.36 16.22 -32.28
CA ASP A 87 0.33 15.18 -32.42
C ASP A 87 -0.49 14.98 -31.13
N MET A 88 0.13 15.11 -29.95
CA MET A 88 -0.57 14.99 -28.66
C MET A 88 -1.38 16.24 -28.31
N GLU A 89 -0.87 17.43 -28.63
CA GLU A 89 -1.60 18.70 -28.46
C GLU A 89 -2.81 18.77 -29.41
N GLU A 90 -2.66 18.33 -30.66
CA GLU A 90 -3.75 18.24 -31.63
C GLU A 90 -4.76 17.14 -31.28
N PHE A 91 -4.33 16.05 -30.63
CA PHE A 91 -5.23 15.06 -30.06
C PHE A 91 -6.08 15.62 -28.91
N LEU A 92 -5.43 16.30 -27.94
CA LEU A 92 -6.12 16.91 -26.79
C LEU A 92 -7.05 18.04 -27.20
N LEU A 93 -6.75 18.74 -28.31
CA LEU A 93 -7.63 19.72 -28.96
C LEU A 93 -8.69 19.08 -29.88
N GLY A 94 -8.77 17.74 -29.96
CA GLY A 94 -9.76 17.01 -30.76
C GLY A 94 -9.62 17.17 -32.28
N LYS A 95 -8.47 17.67 -32.76
CA LYS A 95 -8.19 17.90 -34.20
C LYS A 95 -7.72 16.63 -34.92
N LYS A 96 -7.06 15.72 -34.20
CA LYS A 96 -6.61 14.41 -34.68
C LYS A 96 -7.27 13.30 -33.86
N ASN A 97 -7.51 12.15 -34.49
CA ASN A 97 -8.02 10.96 -33.81
C ASN A 97 -6.87 10.04 -33.36
N VAL A 98 -7.07 9.24 -32.29
CA VAL A 98 -6.06 8.25 -31.82
C VAL A 98 -5.58 7.35 -32.96
N ASP A 99 -6.52 6.92 -33.81
CA ASP A 99 -6.28 5.99 -34.91
C ASP A 99 -5.42 6.59 -36.03
N GLU A 100 -5.49 7.92 -36.21
CA GLU A 100 -4.66 8.66 -37.17
C GLU A 100 -3.22 8.81 -36.68
N ILE A 101 -3.04 9.06 -35.39
CA ILE A 101 -1.73 9.14 -34.72
C ILE A 101 -1.05 7.77 -34.76
N LEU A 102 -1.81 6.69 -34.54
CA LEU A 102 -1.32 5.32 -34.62
C LEU A 102 -0.93 4.93 -36.06
N ARG A 103 -1.73 5.35 -37.07
CA ARG A 103 -1.41 5.18 -38.50
C ARG A 103 -0.19 5.96 -38.95
N ASN A 104 -0.06 7.23 -38.56
CA ASN A 104 1.11 8.04 -38.94
C ASN A 104 2.39 7.50 -38.30
N ARG A 105 2.32 7.01 -37.06
CA ARG A 105 3.43 6.30 -36.40
C ARG A 105 3.81 5.00 -37.12
N GLY A 106 2.86 4.29 -37.73
CA GLY A 106 3.14 3.10 -38.55
C GLY A 106 3.66 3.40 -39.96
N ASN A 107 3.28 4.53 -40.56
CA ASN A 107 3.71 4.92 -41.91
C ASN A 107 5.10 5.61 -41.92
N GLY A 108 5.49 6.26 -40.82
CA GLY A 108 6.76 7.00 -40.70
C GLY A 108 8.03 6.13 -40.70
N GLU A 109 7.91 4.81 -40.57
CA GLU A 109 9.04 3.87 -40.49
C GLU A 109 9.45 3.29 -41.86
N SER A 110 9.06 3.94 -42.96
CA SER A 110 9.25 3.46 -44.34
C SER A 110 10.22 4.28 -45.22
N LEU A 111 10.96 5.22 -44.63
CA LEU A 111 11.77 6.21 -45.38
C LEU A 111 13.22 6.35 -44.86
N ALA A 112 13.80 5.26 -44.35
CA ALA A 112 15.16 5.21 -43.79
C ALA A 112 16.10 4.14 -44.40
N SER A 113 15.74 3.54 -45.54
CA SER A 113 16.50 2.48 -46.25
C SER A 113 17.81 2.96 -46.91
N SER A 114 18.64 3.68 -46.18
CA SER A 114 20.04 3.99 -46.52
C SER A 114 20.97 4.05 -45.31
N ASN A 115 20.47 3.84 -44.09
CA ASN A 115 21.29 3.71 -42.87
C ASN A 115 21.23 2.30 -42.22
N ASP A 116 20.35 1.41 -42.71
CA ASP A 116 20.17 0.06 -42.16
C ASP A 116 21.47 -0.76 -42.15
N ASP A 117 22.32 -0.64 -43.18
CA ASP A 117 23.60 -1.36 -43.23
C ASP A 117 24.58 -0.98 -42.10
N ARG A 118 24.44 0.22 -41.50
CA ARG A 118 25.26 0.61 -40.33
C ARG A 118 24.59 0.24 -39.00
N PHE A 119 23.26 0.17 -38.95
CA PHE A 119 22.53 -0.28 -37.76
C PHE A 119 22.51 -1.81 -37.62
N ALA A 120 22.50 -2.56 -38.72
CA ALA A 120 22.61 -4.02 -38.74
C ALA A 120 23.93 -4.51 -38.13
N LEU A 121 25.04 -3.81 -38.39
CA LEU A 121 26.35 -4.07 -37.77
C LEU A 121 26.41 -3.67 -36.29
N SER A 122 25.58 -2.72 -35.85
CA SER A 122 25.46 -2.32 -34.45
C SER A 122 24.69 -3.34 -33.61
N ASN A 123 23.66 -3.96 -34.19
CA ASN A 123 22.77 -4.90 -33.48
C ASN A 123 23.35 -6.31 -33.29
N ALA A 124 24.51 -6.65 -33.87
CA ALA A 124 25.17 -7.94 -33.68
C ALA A 124 25.56 -8.22 -32.20
N ASN A 125 25.58 -7.19 -31.34
CA ASN A 125 25.87 -7.31 -29.90
C ASN A 125 24.60 -7.26 -29.01
N ALA A 126 23.42 -7.03 -29.58
CA ALA A 126 22.17 -7.11 -28.84
C ALA A 126 21.93 -8.58 -28.45
N ASN A 127 21.71 -8.85 -27.16
CA ASN A 127 21.60 -10.20 -26.58
C ASN A 127 22.94 -10.96 -26.41
N THR A 128 24.07 -10.26 -26.30
CA THR A 128 25.28 -10.89 -25.73
C THR A 128 25.02 -11.35 -24.29
N GLU A 129 25.66 -12.44 -23.84
CA GLU A 129 25.45 -12.96 -22.47
C GLU A 129 25.68 -11.90 -21.38
N ARG A 130 26.65 -11.00 -21.60
CA ARG A 130 26.95 -9.89 -20.70
C ARG A 130 25.82 -8.85 -20.64
N ASP A 131 25.21 -8.54 -21.78
CA ASP A 131 24.05 -7.64 -21.89
C ASP A 131 22.79 -8.27 -21.26
N ILE A 132 22.54 -9.57 -21.50
CA ILE A 132 21.47 -10.31 -20.82
C ILE A 132 21.68 -10.33 -19.30
N GLN A 133 22.90 -10.60 -18.84
CA GLN A 133 23.24 -10.55 -17.41
C GLN A 133 23.15 -9.14 -16.81
N ALA A 134 23.39 -8.08 -17.59
CA ALA A 134 23.19 -6.71 -17.14
C ALA A 134 21.70 -6.43 -16.99
N LYS A 135 20.88 -6.72 -18.02
CA LYS A 135 19.41 -6.61 -17.97
C LYS A 135 18.78 -7.37 -16.80
N ILE A 136 19.28 -8.57 -16.49
CA ILE A 136 18.85 -9.37 -15.33
C ILE A 136 19.28 -8.74 -13.98
N ARG A 137 20.42 -8.05 -13.91
CA ARG A 137 20.86 -7.34 -12.68
C ARG A 137 20.12 -6.02 -12.47
N GLU A 138 19.88 -5.29 -13.55
CA GLU A 138 19.21 -3.97 -13.57
C GLU A 138 17.68 -4.08 -13.54
N ASP A 139 17.08 -5.27 -13.70
CA ASP A 139 15.63 -5.47 -13.63
C ASP A 139 15.07 -5.14 -12.22
N PRO A 140 14.27 -4.06 -12.07
CA PRO A 140 13.72 -3.67 -10.77
C PRO A 140 12.70 -4.68 -10.24
N LEU A 141 11.98 -5.41 -11.11
CA LEU A 141 11.00 -6.42 -10.69
C LEU A 141 11.73 -7.65 -10.11
N LEU A 142 12.82 -8.09 -10.75
CA LEU A 142 13.67 -9.15 -10.20
C LEU A 142 14.29 -8.73 -8.87
N MET A 143 14.74 -7.47 -8.76
CA MET A 143 15.30 -6.91 -7.52
C MET A 143 14.29 -6.93 -6.36
N ILE A 144 13.05 -6.49 -6.62
CA ILE A 144 11.95 -6.52 -5.63
C ILE A 144 11.65 -7.97 -5.22
N LYS A 145 11.50 -8.88 -6.19
CA LYS A 145 11.22 -10.31 -5.92
C LYS A 145 12.33 -10.99 -5.12
N ARG A 146 13.59 -10.66 -5.40
CA ARG A 146 14.75 -11.16 -4.64
C ARG A 146 14.75 -10.65 -3.20
N ARG A 147 14.42 -9.37 -3.00
CA ARG A 147 14.29 -8.74 -1.66
C ARG A 147 13.14 -9.34 -0.86
N GLU A 148 12.00 -9.62 -1.50
CA GLU A 148 10.87 -10.33 -0.88
C GLU A 148 11.27 -11.75 -0.42
N GLN A 149 11.91 -12.53 -1.30
CA GLN A 149 12.39 -13.88 -0.96
C GLN A 149 13.44 -13.87 0.16
N GLN A 150 14.35 -12.89 0.17
CA GLN A 150 15.33 -12.71 1.25
C GLN A 150 14.65 -12.36 2.58
N ALA A 151 13.64 -11.48 2.57
CA ALA A 151 12.87 -11.14 3.77
C ALA A 151 12.10 -12.36 4.31
N LEU A 152 11.48 -13.15 3.44
CA LEU A 152 10.81 -14.40 3.82
C LEU A 152 11.78 -15.42 4.42
N ARG A 153 12.95 -15.62 3.79
CA ARG A 153 14.01 -16.50 4.34
C ARG A 153 14.51 -16.01 5.69
N ALA A 154 14.86 -14.73 5.83
CA ALA A 154 15.30 -14.15 7.10
C ALA A 154 14.25 -14.26 8.23
N ILE A 155 12.96 -14.31 7.90
CA ILE A 155 11.90 -14.61 8.87
C ILE A 155 11.90 -16.10 9.26
N VAL A 156 12.03 -17.01 8.28
CA VAL A 156 12.04 -18.47 8.49
C VAL A 156 13.29 -18.95 9.23
N ASP A 157 14.46 -18.44 8.86
CA ASP A 157 15.77 -18.78 9.42
C ASP A 157 15.91 -18.25 10.87
N ASN A 158 15.07 -17.31 11.29
CA ASN A 158 15.00 -16.84 12.66
C ASN A 158 13.97 -17.66 13.48
N PRO A 159 14.41 -18.60 14.34
CA PRO A 159 13.50 -19.50 15.05
C PRO A 159 12.65 -18.78 16.11
N LEU A 160 13.03 -17.58 16.55
CA LEU A 160 12.25 -16.78 17.50
C LEU A 160 11.09 -16.08 16.80
N ARG A 161 11.35 -15.41 15.67
CA ARG A 161 10.32 -14.82 14.79
C ARG A 161 9.30 -15.89 14.34
N MET A 162 9.76 -17.09 13.98
CA MET A 162 8.87 -18.20 13.62
C MET A 162 8.01 -18.72 14.78
N LYS A 163 8.53 -18.74 16.01
CA LYS A 163 7.74 -19.09 17.21
C LYS A 163 6.68 -18.03 17.50
N GLU A 164 7.03 -16.74 17.36
CA GLU A 164 6.12 -15.61 17.56
C GLU A 164 4.97 -15.60 16.54
N LEU A 165 5.28 -15.71 15.24
CA LEU A 165 4.28 -15.83 14.17
C LEU A 165 3.36 -17.06 14.36
N LYS A 166 3.91 -18.20 14.79
CA LYS A 166 3.10 -19.39 15.13
C LYS A 166 2.18 -19.14 16.34
N LYS A 167 2.64 -18.40 17.36
CA LYS A 167 1.84 -18.02 18.54
C LYS A 167 0.70 -17.07 18.17
N GLU A 168 0.98 -16.06 17.33
CA GLU A 168 -0.06 -15.17 16.81
C GLU A 168 -1.09 -15.90 15.94
N LYS A 169 -0.66 -16.78 15.04
CA LYS A 169 -1.59 -17.53 14.18
C LYS A 169 -2.51 -18.44 15.01
N LYS A 170 -1.99 -19.05 16.08
CA LYS A 170 -2.80 -19.81 17.05
C LYS A 170 -3.79 -18.92 17.81
N SER A 171 -3.37 -17.76 18.32
CA SER A 171 -4.26 -16.86 19.07
C SER A 171 -5.33 -16.16 18.22
N LYS A 172 -5.02 -15.85 16.95
CA LYS A 172 -5.99 -15.37 15.96
C LYS A 172 -7.01 -16.46 15.60
N LYS A 173 -6.58 -17.72 15.46
CA LYS A 173 -7.48 -18.85 15.19
C LYS A 173 -8.41 -19.14 16.38
N SER A 174 -7.89 -19.25 17.60
CA SER A 174 -8.74 -19.49 18.78
C SER A 174 -9.76 -18.37 19.02
N LYS A 175 -9.38 -17.09 18.81
CA LYS A 175 -10.35 -15.97 18.83
C LYS A 175 -11.45 -16.14 17.79
N LYS A 176 -11.12 -16.51 16.55
CA LYS A 176 -12.10 -16.72 15.47
C LYS A 176 -13.08 -17.86 15.80
N ASP A 177 -12.55 -18.98 16.31
CA ASP A 177 -13.36 -20.14 16.68
C ASP A 177 -14.35 -19.77 17.81
N ILE A 178 -13.89 -19.09 18.87
CA ILE A 178 -14.73 -18.57 19.98
C ILE A 178 -15.84 -17.62 19.47
N THR A 179 -15.51 -16.69 18.55
CA THR A 179 -16.53 -15.78 17.97
C THR A 179 -17.57 -16.52 17.12
N SER A 180 -17.17 -17.59 16.42
CA SER A 180 -18.09 -18.37 15.59
C SER A 180 -19.08 -19.18 16.42
N ASP A 181 -18.63 -19.71 17.57
CA ASP A 181 -19.46 -20.53 18.45
C ASP A 181 -20.46 -19.67 19.24
N ARG A 182 -20.02 -18.51 19.75
CA ARG A 182 -20.91 -17.52 20.37
C ARG A 182 -22.01 -17.05 19.39
N HIS A 183 -21.69 -16.84 18.11
CA HIS A 183 -22.67 -16.48 17.09
C HIS A 183 -23.65 -17.64 16.76
N ARG A 184 -23.22 -18.90 16.89
CA ARG A 184 -24.11 -20.08 16.76
C ARG A 184 -25.07 -20.21 17.95
N GLN A 185 -24.63 -19.96 19.18
CA GLN A 185 -25.52 -19.98 20.35
C GLN A 185 -26.63 -18.93 20.26
N HIS A 186 -26.30 -17.69 19.89
CA HIS A 186 -27.32 -16.62 19.76
C HIS A 186 -28.41 -16.94 18.73
N LYS A 187 -28.10 -17.66 17.64
CA LYS A 187 -29.12 -18.06 16.67
C LYS A 187 -30.08 -19.14 17.18
N ARG A 188 -29.67 -20.01 18.11
CA ARG A 188 -30.55 -21.05 18.69
C ARG A 188 -31.59 -20.48 19.66
N HIS A 189 -31.23 -19.48 20.46
CA HIS A 189 -32.17 -18.86 21.40
C HIS A 189 -33.17 -17.88 20.77
N SER A 190 -33.02 -17.56 19.47
CA SER A 190 -33.90 -16.63 18.76
C SER A 190 -35.09 -17.31 18.06
N SER A 191 -35.07 -18.63 17.86
CA SER A 191 -36.14 -19.37 17.17
C SER A 191 -37.32 -19.76 18.06
N ASP A 192 -37.12 -19.93 19.37
CA ASP A 192 -38.16 -20.44 20.29
C ASP A 192 -39.19 -19.41 20.76
N LYS A 193 -39.08 -18.13 20.38
CA LYS A 193 -39.95 -17.05 20.90
C LYS A 193 -41.14 -16.65 20.02
N HIS A 194 -41.41 -17.34 18.91
CA HIS A 194 -42.52 -16.98 17.99
C HIS A 194 -43.60 -18.07 17.78
N SER A 195 -43.62 -19.14 18.59
CA SER A 195 -44.49 -20.31 18.36
C SER A 195 -45.88 -20.29 19.04
N ASN A 196 -46.12 -19.43 20.04
CA ASN A 196 -47.24 -19.62 20.99
C ASN A 196 -48.45 -18.65 20.90
N GLU A 197 -48.55 -17.79 19.87
CA GLU A 197 -49.59 -16.75 19.81
C GLU A 197 -50.77 -17.07 18.86
N ARG A 198 -51.07 -18.35 18.55
CA ARG A 198 -52.12 -18.74 17.58
C ARG A 198 -52.89 -20.04 17.87
N ARG A 199 -53.26 -20.35 19.12
CA ARG A 199 -54.04 -21.60 19.39
C ARG A 199 -55.23 -21.60 20.35
N ASP A 200 -55.68 -20.45 20.87
CA ASP A 200 -56.89 -20.38 21.71
C ASP A 200 -58.05 -19.63 21.06
N ARG A 201 -58.73 -20.28 20.09
CA ARG A 201 -60.01 -19.78 19.55
C ARG A 201 -60.97 -20.85 19.01
N SER A 202 -60.91 -22.10 19.47
CA SER A 202 -61.73 -23.20 18.91
C SER A 202 -62.05 -24.33 19.90
N LYS A 203 -62.86 -23.99 20.91
CA LYS A 203 -63.72 -24.83 21.80
C LYS A 203 -64.32 -23.83 22.82
N GLU A 204 -65.60 -23.79 23.15
CA GLU A 204 -66.65 -24.81 23.09
C GLU A 204 -67.99 -24.28 22.55
N LYS A 205 -68.84 -25.17 22.01
CA LYS A 205 -70.24 -24.92 21.61
C LYS A 205 -71.02 -26.23 21.80
N SER A 206 -72.25 -26.17 22.33
CA SER A 206 -73.04 -27.30 22.93
C SER A 206 -72.48 -27.77 24.28
N LYS A 207 -73.25 -28.11 25.33
CA LYS A 207 -74.71 -28.22 25.65
C LYS A 207 -74.84 -28.12 27.20
N HIS A 208 -75.99 -27.99 27.90
CA HIS A 208 -77.42 -28.08 27.58
C HIS A 208 -78.25 -27.08 28.46
N THR A 209 -79.59 -27.11 28.39
CA THR A 209 -80.53 -26.44 29.32
C THR A 209 -80.90 -27.29 30.54
N TYR A 210 -81.28 -26.64 31.66
CA TYR A 210 -82.53 -26.82 32.47
C TYR A 210 -82.43 -25.81 33.65
N GLU A 211 -83.19 -24.71 33.66
CA GLU A 211 -84.55 -24.52 34.23
C GLU A 211 -84.56 -24.17 35.74
N ARG A 212 -85.45 -23.23 36.12
CA ARG A 212 -86.07 -23.02 37.46
C ARG A 212 -85.62 -21.82 38.31
N ASN A 213 -86.18 -20.65 37.96
CA ASN A 213 -87.19 -19.95 38.78
C ASN A 213 -86.92 -19.76 40.30
N THR A 214 -86.68 -18.51 40.74
CA THR A 214 -87.29 -17.95 41.97
C THR A 214 -87.40 -16.42 41.90
N ARG A 215 -88.52 -15.89 42.40
CA ARG A 215 -88.77 -14.46 42.63
C ARG A 215 -88.04 -13.99 43.90
N ARG A 216 -87.61 -12.72 43.95
CA ARG A 216 -88.18 -11.72 44.87
C ARG A 216 -87.90 -10.31 44.40
#